data_AF-A0A1X7V5L6-F1
#
_entry.id   AF-A0A1X7V5L6-F1
#
_cell.length_a   1.000
_cell.length_b   1.000
_cell.length_c   1.000
_cell.angle_alpha   90.00
_cell.angle_beta   90.00
_cell.angle_gamma   90.00
#
_symmetry.space_group_name_H-M   'P 1'
#
loop_
_entity.id
_entity.type
_entity.pdbx_description
1 polymer ?
#
loop_
_entity_poly.entity_id
_entity_poly.type
_entity_poly.pdbx_seq_one_letter_code
_entity_poly.pdbx_strand_id
1 'polypeptide(L)'
;MDVKTLLSSQELKDSLDKHWPDTLEIARALALGEQYDVHLFADSWPHITTLILTYNEGSAKRVFIFSTDASKSVSTLEKSGIITDFKISIVLGDKEVLQRAMDKVISDPLYVGQKYHKYDKAAARFMYRGSSERVFKKSLPDEYKLDAIHLSDAELIASKWHPFGGLKRRGLIIHYITKYPNVAIYDTTREPPQLIS
;
A
#
# COMPACT_ATOMS: atom_id res chain seq x y z
N MET A 1 13.58 -0.80 16.85
CA MET A 1 12.93 -1.81 17.70
C MET A 1 11.83 -2.42 16.87
N ASP A 2 11.83 -3.75 16.67
CA ASP A 2 10.74 -4.46 16.00
C ASP A 2 9.57 -4.57 16.97
N VAL A 3 8.44 -3.96 16.64
CA VAL A 3 7.28 -3.74 17.53
C VAL A 3 6.33 -4.96 17.51
N LYS A 4 6.75 -6.12 16.96
CA LYS A 4 5.92 -7.34 16.92
C LYS A 4 5.37 -7.78 18.27
N THR A 5 6.02 -7.45 19.38
CA THR A 5 5.55 -7.75 20.76
C THR A 5 4.58 -6.72 21.37
N LEU A 6 4.29 -5.60 20.69
CA LEU A 6 3.40 -4.54 21.19
C LEU A 6 2.04 -4.49 20.46
N LEU A 7 1.84 -5.34 19.45
CA LEU A 7 0.61 -5.41 18.65
C LEU A 7 -0.66 -5.73 19.45
N SER A 8 -0.52 -6.21 20.70
CA SER A 8 -1.63 -6.49 21.63
C SER A 8 -1.96 -5.33 22.58
N SER A 9 -1.21 -4.21 22.54
CA SER A 9 -1.41 -3.10 23.46
C SER A 9 -2.53 -2.16 22.99
N GLN A 10 -3.54 -1.94 23.84
CA GLN A 10 -4.56 -0.90 23.69
C GLN A 10 -3.93 0.49 23.41
N GLU A 11 -2.72 0.74 23.92
CA GLU A 11 -2.01 2.01 23.77
C GLU A 11 -1.57 2.27 22.31
N LEU A 12 -1.19 1.21 21.57
CA LEU A 12 -0.88 1.35 20.13
C LEU A 12 -2.14 1.73 19.36
N LYS A 13 -3.27 1.09 19.69
CA LYS A 13 -4.56 1.40 19.08
C LYS A 13 -4.97 2.84 19.35
N ASP A 14 -4.89 3.28 20.60
CA ASP A 14 -5.21 4.67 20.99
C ASP A 14 -4.31 5.68 20.29
N SER A 15 -3.02 5.35 20.12
CA SER A 15 -2.06 6.18 19.37
C SER A 15 -2.44 6.27 17.89
N LEU A 16 -2.78 5.14 17.24
CA LEU A 16 -3.22 5.14 15.85
C LEU A 16 -4.52 5.92 15.68
N ASP A 17 -5.50 5.73 16.56
CA ASP A 17 -6.80 6.39 16.50
C ASP A 17 -6.68 7.91 16.67
N LYS A 18 -5.76 8.38 17.55
CA LYS A 18 -5.46 9.81 17.72
C LYS A 18 -4.99 10.49 16.43
N HIS A 19 -4.29 9.73 15.58
CA HIS A 19 -3.72 10.22 14.32
C HIS A 19 -4.50 9.74 13.10
N TRP A 20 -5.72 9.28 13.29
CA TRP A 20 -6.63 9.00 12.20
C TRP A 20 -6.90 10.29 11.39
N PRO A 21 -6.83 10.27 10.04
CA PRO A 21 -6.77 9.11 9.15
C PRO A 21 -5.37 8.72 8.66
N ASP A 22 -4.34 9.44 9.10
CA ASP A 22 -2.99 9.34 8.57
C ASP A 22 -2.33 7.99 8.92
N THR A 23 -2.87 7.28 9.91
CA THR A 23 -2.42 5.96 10.37
C THR A 23 -3.24 4.79 9.82
N LEU A 24 -4.26 5.03 8.98
CA LEU A 24 -5.20 3.99 8.53
C LEU A 24 -4.52 2.81 7.81
N GLU A 25 -3.48 3.05 7.00
CA GLU A 25 -2.76 1.95 6.34
C GLU A 25 -1.99 1.07 7.34
N ILE A 26 -1.47 1.67 8.42
CA ILE A 26 -0.84 0.94 9.53
C ILE A 26 -1.88 0.08 10.21
N ALA A 27 -3.01 0.65 10.63
CA ALA A 27 -4.09 -0.09 11.27
C ALA A 27 -4.59 -1.28 10.42
N ARG A 28 -4.74 -1.09 9.10
CA ARG A 28 -5.11 -2.16 8.16
C ARG A 28 -4.06 -3.25 8.06
N ALA A 29 -2.80 -2.87 7.90
CA ALA A 29 -1.73 -3.84 7.71
C ALA A 29 -1.50 -4.68 8.96
N LEU A 30 -1.69 -4.12 10.15
CA LEU A 30 -1.60 -4.87 11.41
C LEU A 30 -2.70 -5.93 11.57
N ALA A 31 -3.84 -5.78 10.87
CA ALA A 31 -4.91 -6.77 10.82
C ALA A 31 -4.67 -7.87 9.76
N LEU A 32 -3.59 -7.78 8.97
CA LEU A 32 -3.23 -8.80 7.99
C LEU A 32 -2.58 -10.01 8.68
N GLY A 33 -2.77 -11.20 8.10
CA GLY A 33 -2.17 -12.43 8.61
C GLY A 33 -0.65 -12.51 8.41
N GLU A 34 -0.03 -13.49 9.07
CA GLU A 34 1.44 -13.68 9.08
C GLU A 34 2.07 -13.80 7.68
N GLN A 35 1.31 -14.29 6.69
CA GLN A 35 1.73 -14.41 5.29
C GLN A 35 2.15 -13.08 4.63
N TYR A 36 1.80 -11.93 5.22
CA TYR A 36 2.16 -10.60 4.73
C TYR A 36 3.46 -10.07 5.33
N ASP A 37 4.14 -10.81 6.21
CA ASP A 37 5.43 -10.41 6.82
C ASP A 37 5.43 -8.94 7.31
N VAL A 38 4.48 -8.63 8.18
CA VAL A 38 4.25 -7.28 8.68
C VAL A 38 5.28 -6.94 9.76
N HIS A 39 5.95 -5.80 9.62
CA HIS A 39 6.85 -5.22 10.61
C HIS A 39 6.51 -3.76 10.86
N LEU A 40 6.61 -3.34 12.12
CA LEU A 40 6.36 -1.96 12.53
C LEU A 40 7.54 -1.47 13.35
N PHE A 41 8.02 -0.27 13.03
CA PHE A 41 9.11 0.41 13.72
C PHE A 41 8.61 1.75 14.28
N ALA A 42 9.02 2.08 15.49
CA ALA A 42 8.70 3.33 16.15
C ALA A 42 9.97 4.05 16.62
N ASP A 43 9.92 5.38 16.73
CA ASP A 43 11.03 6.21 17.20
C ASP A 43 11.19 6.18 18.72
N SER A 44 10.08 6.26 19.45
CA SER A 44 10.04 6.19 20.91
C SER A 44 8.72 5.62 21.39
N TRP A 45 8.77 4.93 22.53
CA TRP A 45 7.60 4.49 23.27
C TRP A 45 7.61 5.15 24.66
N PRO A 46 6.47 5.59 25.21
CA PRO A 46 5.11 5.57 24.64
C PRO A 46 4.79 6.77 23.74
N HIS A 47 5.65 7.80 23.73
CA HIS A 47 5.44 9.02 22.95
C HIS A 47 5.93 8.84 21.52
N ILE A 48 5.12 8.18 20.70
CA ILE A 48 5.42 7.93 19.29
C ILE A 48 5.24 9.23 18.50
N THR A 49 6.27 9.62 17.75
CA THR A 49 6.15 10.68 16.73
C THR A 49 6.32 10.13 15.33
N THR A 50 6.91 8.95 15.17
CA THR A 50 7.12 8.31 13.87
C THR A 50 6.79 6.83 13.94
N LEU A 51 6.02 6.36 12.97
CA LEU A 51 5.78 4.95 12.70
C LEU A 51 6.20 4.59 11.28
N ILE A 52 6.93 3.50 11.13
CA ILE A 52 7.31 2.95 9.83
C ILE A 52 6.81 1.52 9.75
N LEU A 53 5.85 1.28 8.86
CA LEU A 53 5.30 -0.02 8.58
C LEU A 53 5.97 -0.58 7.32
N THR A 54 6.31 -1.87 7.35
CA THR A 54 6.60 -2.64 6.15
C THR A 54 5.80 -3.92 6.09
N TYR A 55 5.36 -4.32 4.91
CA TYR A 55 4.75 -5.62 4.69
C TYR A 55 4.89 -6.05 3.22
N ASN A 56 4.75 -7.34 2.96
CA ASN A 56 4.76 -7.93 1.63
C ASN A 56 3.33 -8.15 1.14
N GLU A 57 3.01 -7.58 -0.01
CA GLU A 57 1.72 -7.75 -0.70
C GLU A 57 1.98 -8.50 -2.02
N GLY A 58 1.79 -9.82 -2.00
CA GLY A 58 2.27 -10.70 -3.06
C GLY A 58 3.80 -10.62 -3.18
N SER A 59 4.31 -10.27 -4.36
CA SER A 59 5.76 -10.06 -4.58
C SER A 59 6.24 -8.63 -4.28
N ALA A 60 5.35 -7.72 -3.90
CA ALA A 60 5.66 -6.31 -3.71
C ALA A 60 5.87 -5.98 -2.24
N LYS A 61 7.06 -5.48 -1.88
CA LYS A 61 7.30 -4.94 -0.54
C LYS A 61 6.77 -3.50 -0.45
N ARG A 62 5.90 -3.27 0.52
CA ARG A 62 5.25 -1.98 0.81
C ARG A 62 5.89 -1.34 2.02
N VAL A 63 6.09 -0.03 1.95
CA VAL A 63 6.56 0.77 3.08
C VAL A 63 5.61 1.95 3.28
N PHE A 64 5.17 2.16 4.52
CA PHE A 64 4.35 3.30 4.90
C PHE A 64 5.01 4.04 6.06
N ILE A 65 5.16 5.35 5.94
CA ILE A 65 5.81 6.22 6.93
C ILE A 65 4.78 7.24 7.40
N PHE A 66 4.43 7.16 8.68
CA PHE A 66 3.70 8.21 9.40
C PHE A 66 4.68 8.97 10.28
N SER A 67 4.60 10.30 10.27
CA SER A 67 5.36 11.10 11.23
C SER A 67 4.75 12.46 11.51
N THR A 68 4.86 12.90 12.77
CA THR A 68 4.64 14.27 13.22
C THR A 68 5.96 15.02 13.50
N ASP A 69 7.11 14.34 13.40
CA ASP A 69 8.46 14.89 13.56
C ASP A 69 9.41 14.32 12.49
N ALA A 70 9.69 15.16 11.48
CA ALA A 70 10.56 14.79 10.36
C ALA A 70 12.00 14.46 10.78
N SER A 71 12.51 14.99 11.90
CA SER A 71 13.87 14.70 12.37
C SER A 71 13.98 13.27 12.92
N LYS A 72 12.95 12.82 13.65
CA LYS A 72 12.86 11.46 14.20
C LYS A 72 12.66 10.41 13.12
N SER A 73 11.88 10.75 12.09
CA SER A 73 11.62 9.89 10.93
C SER A 73 12.88 9.33 10.30
N VAL A 74 13.85 10.19 10.07
CA VAL A 74 15.10 9.81 9.41
C VAL A 74 15.88 8.82 10.26
N SER A 75 16.03 9.09 11.56
CA SER A 75 16.77 8.18 12.46
C SER A 75 16.08 6.81 12.56
N THR A 76 14.75 6.79 12.58
CA THR A 76 13.97 5.55 12.65
C THR A 76 14.09 4.76 11.36
N LEU A 77 14.08 5.44 10.21
CA LEU A 77 14.24 4.81 8.91
C LEU A 77 15.67 4.26 8.72
N GLU A 78 16.71 4.99 9.13
CA GLU A 78 18.10 4.50 9.15
C GLU A 78 18.22 3.23 10.03
N LYS A 79 17.70 3.28 11.26
CA LYS A 79 17.72 2.13 12.20
C LYS A 79 16.89 0.93 11.75
N SER A 80 15.88 1.15 10.91
CA SER A 80 15.03 0.06 10.41
C SER A 80 15.75 -0.82 9.39
N GLY A 81 16.84 -0.33 8.78
CA GLY A 81 17.53 -1.03 7.69
C GLY A 81 16.73 -1.12 6.38
N ILE A 82 15.49 -0.64 6.36
CA ILE A 82 14.54 -0.76 5.24
C ILE A 82 15.14 -0.19 3.96
N ILE A 83 15.81 0.95 4.04
CA ILE A 83 16.25 1.69 2.85
C ILE A 83 17.29 0.92 2.02
N THR A 84 17.99 -0.03 2.65
CA THR A 84 18.98 -0.88 1.98
C THR A 84 18.33 -2.02 1.16
N ASP A 85 17.03 -2.22 1.30
CA ASP A 85 16.29 -3.28 0.61
C ASP A 85 15.84 -2.85 -0.79
N PHE A 86 16.55 -3.35 -1.80
CA PHE A 86 16.26 -3.14 -3.22
C PHE A 86 14.90 -3.69 -3.69
N LYS A 87 14.16 -4.42 -2.86
CA LYS A 87 12.85 -4.99 -3.21
C LYS A 87 11.67 -4.08 -2.90
N ILE A 88 11.90 -2.90 -2.31
CA ILE A 88 10.84 -1.93 -2.03
C ILE A 88 10.16 -1.53 -3.33
N SER A 89 8.86 -1.81 -3.41
CA SER A 89 8.06 -1.54 -4.59
C SER A 89 7.40 -0.16 -4.51
N ILE A 90 6.90 0.22 -3.33
CA ILE A 90 6.23 1.50 -3.09
C ILE A 90 6.53 1.99 -1.67
N VAL A 91 6.84 3.28 -1.55
CA VAL A 91 6.92 4.02 -0.28
C VAL A 91 5.84 5.09 -0.27
N LEU A 92 5.04 5.14 0.79
CA LEU A 92 4.00 6.14 1.02
C LEU A 92 4.29 6.88 2.33
N GLY A 93 4.03 8.18 2.35
CA GLY A 93 4.26 9.02 3.52
C GLY A 93 4.22 10.50 3.16
N ASP A 94 4.50 11.33 4.15
CA ASP A 94 4.63 12.77 3.95
C ASP A 94 5.78 13.09 2.98
N LYS A 95 5.54 14.04 2.06
CA LYS A 95 6.48 14.36 0.99
C LYS A 95 7.82 14.86 1.52
N GLU A 96 7.82 15.71 2.55
CA GLU A 96 9.05 16.27 3.09
C GLU A 96 9.86 15.22 3.84
N VAL A 97 9.18 14.38 4.62
CA VAL A 97 9.80 13.27 5.34
C VAL A 97 10.46 12.31 4.35
N LEU A 98 9.74 11.93 3.29
CA LEU A 98 10.26 11.07 2.24
C LEU A 98 11.44 11.72 1.52
N GLN A 99 11.33 13.00 1.15
CA GLN A 99 12.40 13.70 0.44
C GLN A 99 13.69 13.71 1.26
N ARG A 100 13.63 14.10 2.54
CA ARG A 100 14.82 14.14 3.40
C ARG A 100 15.45 12.77 3.61
N ALA A 101 14.62 11.74 3.77
CA ALA A 101 15.09 10.36 3.88
C ALA A 101 15.84 9.92 2.61
N MET A 102 15.26 10.18 1.44
CA MET A 102 15.85 9.81 0.16
C MET A 102 17.13 10.59 -0.15
N ASP A 103 17.17 11.89 0.16
CA ASP A 103 18.34 12.73 -0.06
C ASP A 103 19.55 12.23 0.73
N LYS A 104 19.34 11.82 1.99
CA LYS A 104 20.39 11.21 2.82
C LYS A 104 20.90 9.89 2.25
N VAL A 105 20.01 9.06 1.75
CA VAL A 105 20.37 7.74 1.19
C VAL A 105 21.20 7.89 -0.07
N ILE A 106 20.80 8.79 -0.97
CA ILE A 106 21.51 9.04 -2.23
C ILE A 106 22.88 9.69 -1.97
N SER A 107 23.04 10.40 -0.84
CA SER A 107 24.31 11.01 -0.45
C SER A 107 25.34 10.03 0.13
N ASP A 108 24.92 8.83 0.55
CA ASP A 108 25.84 7.81 1.08
C ASP A 108 26.52 7.05 -0.07
N PRO A 109 27.88 6.99 -0.09
CA PRO A 109 28.66 6.29 -1.12
C PRO A 109 28.23 4.85 -1.41
N LEU A 110 27.67 4.15 -0.42
CA LEU A 110 27.21 2.76 -0.53
C LEU A 110 25.97 2.62 -1.41
N TYR A 111 25.21 3.69 -1.63
CA TYR A 111 23.93 3.68 -2.36
C TYR A 111 23.92 4.62 -3.57
N VAL A 112 25.09 5.21 -3.91
CA VAL A 112 25.28 6.01 -5.12
C VAL A 112 24.90 5.18 -6.36
N GLY A 113 23.93 5.68 -7.12
CA GLY A 113 23.43 5.03 -8.35
C GLY A 113 22.10 4.27 -8.19
N GLN A 114 21.57 4.13 -6.97
CA GLN A 114 20.20 3.64 -6.80
C GLN A 114 19.18 4.63 -7.36
N LYS A 115 18.37 4.17 -8.33
CA LYS A 115 17.30 4.97 -8.94
C LYS A 115 15.96 4.63 -8.30
N TYR A 116 15.43 5.55 -7.52
CA TYR A 116 14.08 5.45 -7.00
C TYR A 116 13.11 6.16 -7.95
N HIS A 117 12.03 5.49 -8.32
CA HIS A 117 10.99 6.11 -9.12
C HIS A 117 10.10 6.95 -8.21
N LYS A 118 10.39 8.26 -8.17
CA LYS A 118 9.61 9.22 -7.41
C LYS A 118 8.31 9.54 -8.16
N TYR A 119 7.18 9.28 -7.51
CA TYR A 119 5.88 9.74 -7.97
C TYR A 119 5.53 11.04 -7.26
N ASP A 120 5.86 12.18 -7.89
CA ASP A 120 5.66 13.52 -7.33
C ASP A 120 4.21 14.02 -7.32
N LYS A 121 3.25 13.17 -7.74
CA LYS A 121 1.84 13.55 -7.75
C LYS A 121 1.27 13.46 -6.35
N ALA A 122 0.87 14.61 -5.79
CA ALA A 122 -0.01 14.63 -4.63
C ALA A 122 -1.28 13.84 -4.97
N ALA A 123 -1.56 12.80 -4.19
CA ALA A 123 -2.77 12.01 -4.33
C ALA A 123 -3.78 12.47 -3.27
N ALA A 124 -4.98 12.85 -3.69
CA ALA A 124 -6.08 13.06 -2.74
C ALA A 124 -6.58 11.70 -2.26
N ARG A 125 -6.65 11.51 -0.94
CA ARG A 125 -7.21 10.30 -0.34
C ARG A 125 -8.67 10.56 0.02
N PHE A 126 -9.57 9.81 -0.60
CA PHE A 126 -11.00 9.85 -0.27
C PHE A 126 -11.31 8.77 0.75
N MET A 127 -11.99 9.15 1.84
CA MET A 127 -12.44 8.23 2.86
C MET A 127 -13.96 8.16 2.86
N TYR A 128 -14.47 6.96 2.65
CA TYR A 128 -15.89 6.70 2.78
C TYR A 128 -16.19 6.22 4.20
N ARG A 129 -17.09 6.91 4.91
CA ARG A 129 -17.74 6.32 6.08
C ARG A 129 -18.82 5.40 5.56
N GLY A 130 -18.71 4.11 5.84
CA GLY A 130 -19.74 3.14 5.48
C GLY A 130 -21.09 3.59 6.03
N SER A 131 -22.00 4.05 5.16
CA SER A 131 -23.41 4.17 5.53
C SER A 131 -24.03 2.77 5.43
N SER A 132 -24.91 2.44 6.37
CA SER A 132 -25.78 1.26 6.29
C SER A 132 -26.90 1.44 5.26
N GLU A 133 -26.98 2.62 4.64
CA GLU A 133 -27.93 2.91 3.58
C GLU A 133 -27.64 2.00 2.38
N ARG A 134 -28.66 1.25 1.97
CA ARG A 134 -28.60 0.45 0.75
C ARG A 134 -28.33 1.41 -0.40
N VAL A 135 -27.09 1.43 -0.89
CA VAL A 135 -26.75 2.10 -2.14
C VAL A 135 -27.63 1.46 -3.21
N PHE A 136 -28.57 2.22 -3.77
CA PHE A 136 -29.41 1.77 -4.86
C PHE A 136 -28.51 1.42 -6.04
N LYS A 137 -28.29 0.13 -6.26
CA LYS A 137 -27.51 -0.37 -7.39
C LYS A 137 -28.35 -0.14 -8.65
N LYS A 138 -27.97 0.85 -9.46
CA LYS A 138 -28.51 0.98 -10.81
C LYS A 138 -28.24 -0.32 -11.56
N SER A 139 -29.25 -0.83 -12.27
CA SER A 139 -29.07 -1.95 -13.18
C SER A 139 -28.08 -1.55 -14.27
N LEU A 140 -27.22 -2.50 -14.67
CA LEU A 140 -26.43 -2.34 -15.87
C LEU A 140 -27.33 -2.48 -17.11
N PRO A 141 -26.93 -1.88 -18.25
CA PRO A 141 -27.49 -2.25 -19.56
C PRO A 141 -27.34 -3.76 -19.82
N ASP A 142 -28.25 -4.33 -20.63
CA ASP A 142 -28.36 -5.77 -20.86
C ASP A 142 -27.13 -6.37 -21.56
N GLU A 143 -26.41 -5.56 -22.33
CA GLU A 143 -25.14 -5.91 -22.99
C GLU A 143 -23.95 -6.01 -22.02
N TYR A 144 -24.17 -5.77 -20.73
CA TYR A 144 -23.14 -5.83 -19.71
C TYR A 144 -23.54 -6.70 -18.52
N LYS A 145 -22.57 -7.46 -18.01
CA LYS A 145 -22.73 -8.20 -16.75
C LYS A 145 -21.66 -7.84 -15.74
N LEU A 146 -22.02 -7.93 -14.46
CA LEU A 146 -21.06 -7.93 -13.36
C LEU A 146 -20.64 -9.37 -13.08
N ASP A 147 -19.35 -9.58 -12.94
CA ASP A 147 -18.78 -10.85 -12.50
C ASP A 147 -17.51 -10.57 -11.69
N ALA A 148 -16.97 -11.59 -11.02
CA ALA A 148 -15.62 -11.53 -10.48
C ALA A 148 -14.60 -11.33 -11.62
N ILE A 149 -13.43 -10.80 -11.32
CA ILE A 149 -12.34 -10.71 -12.30
C ILE A 149 -11.80 -12.12 -12.53
N HIS A 150 -11.75 -12.58 -13.78
CA HIS A 150 -11.22 -13.90 -14.09
C HIS A 150 -9.69 -13.85 -14.11
N LEU A 151 -9.02 -14.93 -13.69
CA LEU A 151 -7.55 -14.99 -13.68
C LEU A 151 -6.93 -14.82 -15.08
N SER A 152 -7.66 -15.20 -16.13
CA SER A 152 -7.28 -14.97 -17.53
C SER A 152 -7.12 -13.50 -17.86
N ASP A 153 -7.84 -12.62 -17.17
CA ASP A 153 -7.82 -11.17 -17.44
C ASP A 153 -6.63 -10.45 -16.82
N ALA A 154 -5.87 -11.14 -15.96
CA ALA A 154 -4.75 -10.55 -15.23
C ALA A 154 -3.71 -9.94 -16.17
N GLU A 155 -3.48 -10.55 -17.34
CA GLU A 155 -2.54 -10.03 -18.35
C GLU A 155 -3.03 -8.70 -18.94
N LEU A 156 -4.30 -8.67 -19.34
CA LEU A 156 -4.92 -7.47 -19.91
C LEU A 156 -4.93 -6.33 -18.89
N ILE A 157 -5.36 -6.59 -17.65
CA ILE A 157 -5.38 -5.59 -16.57
C ILE A 157 -3.95 -5.08 -16.29
N ALA A 158 -2.98 -6.00 -16.20
CA ALA A 158 -1.59 -5.61 -15.97
C ALA A 158 -1.03 -4.74 -17.11
N SER A 159 -1.44 -4.98 -18.36
CA SER A 159 -1.00 -4.20 -19.52
C SER A 159 -1.54 -2.75 -19.52
N LYS A 160 -2.73 -2.53 -18.94
CA LYS A 160 -3.39 -1.21 -18.90
C LYS A 160 -2.93 -0.36 -17.70
N TRP A 161 -2.24 -0.95 -16.73
CA TRP A 161 -1.86 -0.25 -15.52
C TRP A 161 -0.59 0.60 -15.69
N HIS A 162 -0.77 1.85 -16.14
CA HIS A 162 0.32 2.83 -16.30
C HIS A 162 0.86 3.34 -14.94
N PRO A 163 2.17 3.68 -14.82
CA PRO A 163 3.25 3.62 -15.82
C PRO A 163 4.00 2.30 -15.89
N PHE A 164 3.63 1.31 -15.09
CA PHE A 164 4.55 0.25 -14.66
C PHE A 164 4.15 -1.11 -15.23
N GLY A 165 3.62 -1.18 -16.46
CA GLY A 165 3.23 -2.44 -17.11
C GLY A 165 4.36 -3.47 -17.11
N GLY A 166 4.04 -4.77 -17.00
CA GLY A 166 5.00 -5.87 -17.10
C GLY A 166 4.74 -7.09 -16.20
N LEU A 167 5.56 -8.14 -16.34
CA LEU A 167 5.39 -9.45 -15.69
C LEU A 167 5.31 -9.38 -14.14
N LYS A 168 6.05 -8.47 -13.50
CA LYS A 168 5.98 -8.27 -12.05
C LYS A 168 4.59 -7.77 -11.61
N ARG A 169 3.87 -7.04 -12.48
CA ARG A 169 2.51 -6.59 -12.19
C ARG A 169 1.47 -7.67 -12.38
N ARG A 170 1.66 -8.56 -13.34
CA ARG A 170 0.78 -9.74 -13.48
C ARG A 170 0.67 -10.51 -12.16
N GLY A 171 1.79 -10.76 -11.50
CA GLY A 171 1.82 -11.41 -10.18
C GLY A 171 1.03 -10.65 -9.11
N LEU A 172 1.16 -9.32 -9.07
CA LEU A 172 0.41 -8.46 -8.16
C LEU A 172 -1.09 -8.43 -8.47
N ILE A 173 -1.48 -8.38 -9.75
CA ILE A 173 -2.88 -8.44 -10.17
C ILE A 173 -3.50 -9.78 -9.80
N ILE A 174 -2.80 -10.89 -10.03
CA ILE A 174 -3.24 -12.22 -9.59
C ILE A 174 -3.42 -12.25 -8.07
N HIS A 175 -2.49 -11.66 -7.31
CA HIS A 175 -2.64 -11.53 -5.87
C HIS A 175 -3.92 -10.76 -5.49
N TYR A 176 -4.21 -9.65 -6.17
CA TYR A 176 -5.44 -8.89 -5.92
C TYR A 176 -6.72 -9.66 -6.25
N ILE A 177 -6.76 -10.32 -7.40
CA ILE A 177 -7.91 -11.14 -7.81
C ILE A 177 -8.16 -12.28 -6.80
N THR A 178 -7.09 -12.88 -6.26
CA THR A 178 -7.21 -14.06 -5.39
C THR A 178 -7.44 -13.75 -3.92
N LYS A 179 -7.00 -12.58 -3.43
CA LYS A 179 -6.99 -12.25 -1.99
C LYS A 179 -7.98 -11.19 -1.57
N TYR A 180 -8.52 -10.41 -2.51
CA TYR A 180 -9.40 -9.29 -2.20
C TYR A 180 -10.72 -9.38 -2.97
N PRO A 181 -11.83 -8.87 -2.39
CA PRO A 181 -13.07 -8.68 -3.12
C PRO A 181 -12.81 -7.86 -4.39
N ASN A 182 -13.28 -8.38 -5.52
CA ASN A 182 -13.08 -7.77 -6.81
C ASN A 182 -14.34 -7.94 -7.67
N VAL A 183 -14.49 -7.03 -8.62
CA VAL A 183 -15.62 -7.02 -9.56
C VAL A 183 -15.15 -6.42 -10.87
N ALA A 184 -15.64 -6.97 -11.97
CA ALA A 184 -15.45 -6.48 -13.33
C ALA A 184 -16.80 -6.38 -14.05
N ILE A 185 -16.81 -5.54 -15.09
CA ILE A 185 -17.90 -5.48 -16.05
C ILE A 185 -17.43 -6.18 -17.33
N TYR A 186 -18.25 -7.08 -17.84
CA TYR A 186 -17.99 -7.79 -19.08
C TYR A 186 -19.04 -7.42 -20.13
N ASP A 187 -18.58 -7.18 -21.34
CA ASP A 187 -19.39 -7.04 -22.55
C ASP A 187 -19.87 -8.43 -22.98
N THR A 188 -21.19 -8.61 -23.04
CA THR A 188 -21.87 -9.86 -23.40
C THR A 188 -22.27 -9.93 -24.87
N THR A 189 -21.95 -8.91 -25.68
CA THR A 189 -22.20 -8.93 -27.14
C THR A 189 -21.31 -9.93 -27.90
N ARG A 190 -20.33 -10.52 -27.23
CA ARG A 190 -19.38 -11.51 -27.76
C ARG A 190 -19.32 -12.75 -26.87
N GLU A 191 -19.03 -13.90 -27.47
CA GLU A 191 -18.78 -15.16 -26.76
C GLU A 191 -17.31 -15.61 -26.92
N PRO A 192 -16.58 -15.87 -25.82
CA PRO A 192 -16.99 -15.62 -24.43
C PRO A 192 -17.06 -14.11 -24.11
N PRO A 193 -17.85 -13.71 -23.09
CA PRO A 193 -17.93 -12.31 -22.66
C PRO A 193 -16.55 -11.70 -22.38
N GLN A 194 -16.33 -10.46 -22.80
CA GLN A 194 -15.01 -9.82 -22.74
C GLN A 194 -14.93 -8.75 -21.66
N LEU A 195 -13.82 -8.71 -20.92
CA LEU A 195 -13.56 -7.67 -19.93
C LEU A 195 -13.51 -6.30 -20.62
N ILE A 196 -14.23 -5.33 -20.05
CA ILE A 196 -14.16 -3.93 -20.48
C ILE A 196 -12.93 -3.28 -19.83
N SER A 197 -12.01 -2.75 -20.64
CA SER A 197 -10.75 -2.12 -20.18
C SER A 197 -10.69 -0.63 -20.48
#